data_AF-A0AAD7MVK3-F1
#
_entry.id   AF-A0AAD7MVK3-F1
#
_cell.length_a   1.000
_cell.length_b   1.000
_cell.length_c   1.000
_cell.angle_alpha   90.00
_cell.angle_beta   90.00
_cell.angle_gamma   90.00
#
_symmetry.space_group_name_H-M   'P 1'
#
loop_
_entity.id
_entity.type
_entity.pdbx_description
1 polymer ?
#
loop_
_entity_poly.entity_id
_entity_poly.type
_entity_poly.pdbx_seq_one_letter_code
_entity_poly.pdbx_strand_id
1 'polypeptide(L)'
;MKPTASFLSVASVISLLPTAKALAGSSWTVTNVPSTGLTDVTFPLTIVKADHISGYYFAQQFGFVNSVDVGYTGLQPRPDQNRKPVLHGVFSSFVAGSTATDSNCAAGADGGPAVSCSVEWNAVYGRTYDLEVKRNGSLLWVGTAIDTVTGARIHLGSYTLPAGAGGIQSSQSGYPWNGGEPPNHCARLPYQETLFGHPHTTHLRSVGTQSLAYEYGDCVGQIAFKTEKLFVGGVENNCGFKGQTGL
;
A
#
# COMPACT_ATOMS: atom_id res chain seq x y z
N MET A 1 25.33 4.55 -44.24
CA MET A 1 24.23 5.34 -43.64
C MET A 1 23.79 4.65 -42.36
N LYS A 2 23.67 5.40 -41.26
CA LYS A 2 23.40 4.90 -39.90
C LYS A 2 21.99 4.29 -39.80
N PRO A 3 21.76 3.17 -39.10
CA PRO A 3 20.43 2.83 -38.64
C PRO A 3 20.14 3.64 -37.37
N THR A 4 19.03 4.35 -37.41
CA THR A 4 18.44 5.11 -36.30
C THR A 4 17.88 4.13 -35.28
N ALA A 5 18.39 4.18 -34.04
CA ALA A 5 17.81 3.46 -32.92
C ALA A 5 16.47 4.12 -32.55
N SER A 6 15.37 3.39 -32.77
CA SER A 6 14.07 3.76 -32.20
C SER A 6 14.06 3.37 -30.73
N PHE A 7 13.95 4.37 -29.85
CA PHE A 7 13.67 4.16 -28.43
C PHE A 7 12.23 3.63 -28.31
N LEU A 8 12.09 2.34 -28.01
CA LEU A 8 10.83 1.78 -27.54
C LEU A 8 10.66 2.16 -26.07
N SER A 9 9.81 3.16 -25.81
CA SER A 9 9.28 3.42 -24.48
C SER A 9 8.54 2.19 -24.00
N VAL A 10 9.06 1.53 -22.96
CA VAL A 10 8.38 0.43 -22.29
C VAL A 10 7.20 1.03 -21.53
N ALA A 11 6.00 0.91 -22.09
CA ALA A 11 4.76 1.17 -21.36
C ALA A 11 4.65 0.11 -20.25
N SER A 12 4.69 0.55 -19.00
CA SER A 12 4.43 -0.31 -17.85
C SER A 12 3.04 -0.93 -17.99
N VAL A 13 2.98 -2.24 -18.22
CA VAL A 13 1.73 -3.00 -18.21
C VAL A 13 1.30 -3.10 -16.75
N ILE A 14 0.26 -2.36 -16.38
CA ILE A 14 -0.43 -2.51 -15.10
C ILE A 14 -1.04 -3.91 -15.11
N SER A 15 -0.50 -4.83 -14.31
CA SER A 15 -1.13 -6.13 -14.08
C SER A 15 -2.47 -5.91 -13.38
N LEU A 16 -3.55 -6.12 -14.13
CA LEU A 16 -4.93 -6.08 -13.64
C LEU A 16 -5.18 -7.32 -12.77
N LEU A 17 -4.85 -7.22 -11.48
CA LEU A 17 -5.43 -8.07 -10.45
C LEU A 17 -6.97 -7.94 -10.52
N PRO A 18 -7.74 -9.01 -10.18
CA PRO A 18 -9.17 -9.09 -10.40
C PRO A 18 -9.87 -7.82 -9.90
N THR A 19 -10.67 -7.23 -10.79
CA THR A 19 -11.34 -5.91 -10.72
C THR A 19 -11.65 -5.43 -9.31
N ALA A 20 -10.62 -4.89 -8.68
CA ALA A 20 -10.67 -4.22 -7.40
C ALA A 20 -11.15 -2.79 -7.66
N LYS A 21 -12.40 -2.47 -7.30
CA LYS A 21 -13.00 -1.15 -7.51
C LYS A 21 -12.50 -0.12 -6.49
N ALA A 22 -11.20 0.04 -6.33
CA ALA A 22 -10.72 1.12 -5.46
C ALA A 22 -11.23 2.49 -5.98
N LEU A 23 -11.51 3.40 -5.05
CA LEU A 23 -12.29 4.61 -5.32
C LEU A 23 -11.44 5.86 -5.43
N ALA A 24 -10.25 5.81 -4.84
CA ALA A 24 -9.25 6.84 -4.97
C ALA A 24 -7.88 6.18 -5.12
N GLY A 25 -7.04 6.81 -5.93
CA GLY A 25 -5.68 6.41 -6.18
C GLY A 25 -4.75 7.56 -5.89
N SER A 26 -3.52 7.27 -5.53
CA SER A 26 -2.41 8.20 -5.42
C SER A 26 -1.16 7.51 -5.92
N SER A 27 -0.08 8.25 -6.09
CA SER A 27 1.23 7.68 -6.41
C SER A 27 2.29 8.25 -5.50
N TRP A 28 3.42 7.57 -5.44
CA TRP A 28 4.58 8.04 -4.74
C TRP A 28 5.82 7.90 -5.61
N THR A 29 6.82 8.73 -5.31
CA THR A 29 8.14 8.70 -5.95
C THR A 29 9.24 8.81 -4.90
N VAL A 30 10.42 8.28 -5.22
CA VAL A 30 11.67 8.47 -4.46
C VAL A 30 12.77 8.84 -5.46
N THR A 31 13.50 9.92 -5.18
CA THR A 31 14.63 10.35 -6.00
C THR A 31 15.92 9.61 -5.67
N ASN A 32 16.93 9.74 -6.54
CA ASN A 32 18.27 9.17 -6.34
C ASN A 32 18.28 7.65 -6.11
N VAL A 33 17.42 6.90 -6.78
CA VAL A 33 17.33 5.44 -6.60
C VAL A 33 18.42 4.72 -7.41
N PRO A 34 19.16 3.76 -6.83
CA PRO A 34 20.14 2.96 -7.57
C PRO A 34 19.50 2.19 -8.71
N SER A 35 20.25 1.90 -9.77
CA SER A 35 19.75 1.05 -10.87
C SER A 35 19.37 -0.37 -10.41
N THR A 36 19.95 -0.85 -9.31
CA THR A 36 19.58 -2.11 -8.67
C THR A 36 18.32 -2.02 -7.80
N GLY A 37 17.75 -0.83 -7.62
CA GLY A 37 16.63 -0.55 -6.74
C GLY A 37 17.04 -0.29 -5.28
N LEU A 38 16.09 0.22 -4.49
CA LEU A 38 16.23 0.45 -3.06
C LEU A 38 16.25 -0.87 -2.27
N THR A 39 16.95 -0.89 -1.14
CA THR A 39 16.92 -2.01 -0.19
C THR A 39 15.82 -1.88 0.86
N ASP A 40 15.24 -0.70 0.98
CA ASP A 40 14.15 -0.42 1.91
C ASP A 40 13.34 0.78 1.44
N VAL A 41 12.08 0.80 1.85
CA VAL A 41 11.21 1.97 1.77
C VAL A 41 10.24 1.89 2.95
N THR A 42 9.92 3.03 3.55
CA THR A 42 8.97 3.14 4.65
C THR A 42 7.86 4.08 4.24
N PHE A 43 6.61 3.65 4.44
CA PHE A 43 5.41 4.42 4.14
C PHE A 43 4.70 4.81 5.45
N PRO A 44 4.74 6.10 5.84
CA PRO A 44 3.95 6.57 6.97
C PRO A 44 2.46 6.55 6.61
N LEU A 45 1.65 5.86 7.40
CA LEU A 45 0.20 5.78 7.19
C LEU A 45 -0.55 6.06 8.50
N THR A 46 -1.53 6.95 8.44
CA THR A 46 -2.43 7.23 9.57
C THR A 46 -3.87 7.01 9.13
N ILE A 47 -4.61 6.17 9.85
CA ILE A 47 -6.08 6.11 9.71
C ILE A 47 -6.67 7.02 10.78
N VAL A 48 -7.03 8.25 10.41
CA VAL A 48 -7.59 9.24 11.34
C VAL A 48 -9.01 8.84 11.71
N LYS A 49 -9.80 8.47 10.70
CA LYS A 49 -11.17 8.03 10.88
C LYS A 49 -11.53 6.98 9.85
N ALA A 50 -12.09 5.87 10.29
CA ALA A 50 -12.80 4.92 9.46
C ALA A 50 -13.75 4.12 10.35
N ASP A 51 -14.79 3.55 9.77
CA ASP A 51 -15.60 2.56 10.48
C ASP A 51 -14.75 1.32 10.81
N HIS A 52 -14.99 0.73 11.97
CA HIS A 52 -14.31 -0.49 12.43
C HIS A 52 -15.00 -1.70 11.82
N ILE A 53 -14.84 -1.87 10.51
CA ILE A 53 -15.48 -2.90 9.69
C ILE A 53 -14.48 -3.46 8.69
N SER A 54 -14.70 -4.70 8.24
CA SER A 54 -13.88 -5.31 7.20
C SER A 54 -14.24 -4.77 5.81
N GLY A 55 -13.36 -5.01 4.84
CA GLY A 55 -13.62 -4.70 3.43
C GLY A 55 -13.02 -3.38 2.94
N TYR A 56 -12.22 -2.71 3.76
CA TYR A 56 -11.45 -1.53 3.38
C TYR A 56 -9.95 -1.76 3.54
N TYR A 57 -9.16 -1.22 2.62
CA TYR A 57 -7.71 -1.37 2.65
C TYR A 57 -7.00 -0.12 2.16
N PHE A 58 -6.17 0.47 3.02
CA PHE A 58 -5.34 1.63 2.70
C PHE A 58 -3.93 1.16 2.39
N ALA A 59 -3.59 1.12 1.10
CA ALA A 59 -2.43 0.40 0.61
C ALA A 59 -1.43 1.29 -0.13
N GLN A 60 -0.17 0.89 -0.07
CA GLN A 60 0.93 1.37 -0.91
C GLN A 60 1.50 0.18 -1.67
N GLN A 61 1.49 0.25 -3.01
CA GLN A 61 2.21 -0.71 -3.83
C GLN A 61 3.68 -0.31 -3.97
N PHE A 62 4.52 -1.27 -4.28
CA PHE A 62 5.92 -1.07 -4.65
C PHE A 62 6.33 -2.10 -5.71
N GLY A 63 7.08 -1.65 -6.71
CA GLY A 63 7.59 -2.51 -7.78
C GLY A 63 9.01 -2.97 -7.47
N PHE A 64 9.45 -4.06 -8.09
CA PHE A 64 10.82 -4.55 -7.97
C PHE A 64 11.56 -4.41 -9.31
N VAL A 65 12.84 -4.04 -9.25
CA VAL A 65 13.71 -4.08 -10.43
C VAL A 65 13.77 -5.52 -10.96
N ASN A 66 13.74 -5.69 -12.28
CA ASN A 66 13.65 -6.99 -12.97
C ASN A 66 12.41 -7.83 -12.65
N SER A 67 11.32 -7.19 -12.19
CA SER A 67 10.00 -7.78 -12.05
C SER A 67 8.97 -6.93 -12.79
N VAL A 68 7.96 -7.58 -13.36
CA VAL A 68 6.76 -6.92 -13.92
C VAL A 68 5.64 -6.81 -12.88
N ASP A 69 5.69 -7.64 -11.85
CA ASP A 69 4.71 -7.65 -10.76
C ASP A 69 5.18 -6.81 -9.57
N VAL A 70 4.23 -6.50 -8.70
CA VAL A 70 4.38 -5.60 -7.54
C VAL A 70 4.32 -6.37 -6.23
N GLY A 71 4.69 -5.71 -5.14
CA GLY A 71 4.18 -6.01 -3.81
C GLY A 71 3.30 -4.87 -3.30
N TYR A 72 2.64 -5.09 -2.16
CA TYR A 72 2.00 -4.00 -1.43
C TYR A 72 2.18 -4.16 0.07
N THR A 73 1.95 -3.06 0.78
CA THR A 73 1.73 -3.06 2.23
C THR A 73 0.65 -2.05 2.59
N GLY A 74 -0.03 -2.25 3.72
CA GLY A 74 -1.07 -1.33 4.14
C GLY A 74 -1.79 -1.78 5.40
N LEU A 75 -2.86 -1.06 5.72
CA LEU A 75 -3.69 -1.28 6.90
C LEU A 75 -5.16 -1.43 6.51
N GLN A 76 -5.83 -2.38 7.14
CA GLN A 76 -7.26 -2.64 7.00
C GLN A 76 -7.95 -2.47 8.35
N PRO A 77 -8.97 -1.60 8.45
CA PRO A 77 -9.92 -1.62 9.55
C PRO A 77 -10.53 -3.00 9.77
N ARG A 78 -10.76 -3.37 11.02
CA ARG A 78 -11.49 -4.58 11.42
C ARG A 78 -12.52 -4.23 12.50
N PRO A 79 -13.56 -5.08 12.68
CA PRO A 79 -14.40 -5.02 13.86
C PRO A 79 -13.60 -5.03 15.16
N ASP A 80 -14.07 -4.27 16.13
CA ASP A 80 -13.47 -4.25 17.47
C ASP A 80 -13.40 -5.66 18.05
N GLN A 81 -12.25 -5.98 18.63
CA GLN A 81 -12.07 -7.20 19.40
C GLN A 81 -11.93 -6.82 20.88
N ASN A 82 -12.74 -7.42 21.74
CA ASN A 82 -12.74 -7.12 23.19
C ASN A 82 -12.87 -5.61 23.50
N ARG A 83 -13.71 -4.90 22.73
CA ARG A 83 -13.93 -3.44 22.82
C ARG A 83 -12.68 -2.59 22.53
N LYS A 84 -11.73 -3.12 21.76
CA LYS A 84 -10.54 -2.41 21.30
C LYS A 84 -10.52 -2.34 19.76
N PRO A 85 -10.10 -1.20 19.18
CA PRO A 85 -9.90 -1.08 17.74
C PRO A 85 -8.85 -2.08 17.26
N VAL A 86 -9.12 -2.74 16.14
CA VAL A 86 -8.21 -3.69 15.51
C VAL A 86 -7.82 -3.17 14.13
N LEU A 87 -6.52 -3.23 13.84
CA LEU A 87 -6.03 -3.11 12.48
C LEU A 87 -5.45 -4.45 12.04
N HIS A 88 -5.73 -4.78 10.78
CA HIS A 88 -5.14 -5.89 10.06
C HIS A 88 -4.10 -5.33 9.09
N GLY A 89 -2.83 -5.56 9.39
CA GLY A 89 -1.72 -5.12 8.55
C GLY A 89 -1.38 -6.18 7.53
N VAL A 90 -1.15 -5.75 6.29
CA VAL A 90 -0.88 -6.66 5.17
C VAL A 90 0.48 -6.33 4.55
N PHE A 91 1.19 -7.37 4.14
CA PHE A 91 2.43 -7.28 3.37
C PHE A 91 2.49 -8.45 2.38
N SER A 92 2.45 -8.14 1.08
CA SER A 92 2.29 -9.18 0.05
C SER A 92 3.22 -8.96 -1.14
N SER A 93 3.53 -10.06 -1.82
CA SER A 93 4.25 -10.09 -3.11
C SER A 93 3.40 -10.82 -4.13
N PHE A 94 3.23 -10.21 -5.30
CA PHE A 94 2.61 -10.83 -6.47
C PHE A 94 3.65 -11.35 -7.48
N VAL A 95 4.94 -11.26 -7.13
CA VAL A 95 6.02 -11.76 -7.98
C VAL A 95 5.97 -13.28 -7.99
N ALA A 96 5.71 -13.85 -9.16
CA ALA A 96 5.66 -15.30 -9.36
C ALA A 96 6.96 -15.98 -8.87
N GLY A 97 6.83 -17.08 -8.13
CA GLY A 97 7.97 -17.78 -7.54
C GLY A 97 8.44 -17.23 -6.19
N SER A 98 7.75 -16.23 -5.63
CA SER A 98 7.94 -15.83 -4.24
C SER A 98 7.62 -16.99 -3.29
N THR A 99 8.39 -17.12 -2.20
CA THR A 99 8.20 -18.15 -1.17
C THR A 99 8.22 -17.54 0.22
N ALA A 100 7.62 -18.20 1.21
CA ALA A 100 7.72 -17.79 2.61
C ALA A 100 7.74 -19.01 3.54
N THR A 101 8.41 -18.84 4.67
CA THR A 101 8.44 -19.80 5.79
C THR A 101 7.91 -19.18 7.09
N ASP A 102 7.56 -17.90 7.02
CA ASP A 102 7.06 -17.11 8.13
C ASP A 102 5.62 -17.51 8.48
N SER A 103 5.32 -17.62 9.78
CA SER A 103 4.00 -18.07 10.25
C SER A 103 2.88 -17.08 9.92
N ASN A 104 3.21 -15.82 9.65
CA ASN A 104 2.21 -14.82 9.28
C ASN A 104 1.86 -14.86 7.79
N CYS A 105 2.56 -15.70 7.00
CA CYS A 105 2.46 -15.73 5.55
C CYS A 105 1.81 -17.02 5.05
N ALA A 106 1.02 -16.88 3.99
CA ALA A 106 0.43 -17.98 3.26
C ALA A 106 0.74 -17.87 1.75
N ALA A 107 0.72 -19.02 1.07
CA ALA A 107 0.80 -19.06 -0.38
C ALA A 107 -0.52 -18.58 -0.99
N GLY A 108 -0.41 -17.81 -2.08
CA GLY A 108 -1.52 -17.14 -2.74
C GLY A 108 -1.79 -15.74 -2.18
N ALA A 109 -2.22 -14.86 -3.07
CA ALA A 109 -2.80 -13.55 -2.77
C ALA A 109 -3.78 -13.25 -3.90
N ASP A 110 -5.00 -12.83 -3.56
CA ASP A 110 -6.03 -12.44 -4.53
C ASP A 110 -6.29 -13.48 -5.65
N GLY A 111 -6.11 -14.77 -5.33
CA GLY A 111 -6.33 -15.89 -6.25
C GLY A 111 -5.18 -16.21 -7.22
N GLY A 112 -4.05 -15.49 -7.16
CA GLY A 112 -2.90 -15.66 -8.05
C GLY A 112 -1.64 -16.27 -7.38
N PRO A 113 -0.59 -16.55 -8.16
CA PRO A 113 0.72 -16.97 -7.64
C PRO A 113 1.37 -15.81 -6.88
N ALA A 114 1.30 -15.87 -5.56
CA ALA A 114 1.73 -14.79 -4.69
C ALA A 114 2.05 -15.30 -3.29
N VAL A 115 2.59 -14.43 -2.44
CA VAL A 115 2.69 -14.64 -1.00
C VAL A 115 1.98 -13.47 -0.32
N SER A 116 1.07 -13.77 0.60
CA SER A 116 0.41 -12.76 1.41
C SER A 116 0.71 -12.99 2.87
N CYS A 117 1.21 -11.96 3.55
CA CYS A 117 1.45 -11.97 4.98
C CYS A 117 0.51 -11.00 5.67
N SER A 118 0.01 -11.39 6.84
CA SER A 118 -0.84 -10.50 7.61
C SER A 118 -0.82 -10.79 9.10
N VAL A 119 -1.10 -9.76 9.89
CA VAL A 119 -1.28 -9.86 11.33
C VAL A 119 -2.31 -8.85 11.80
N GLU A 120 -3.07 -9.23 12.82
CA GLU A 120 -3.99 -8.33 13.50
C GLU A 120 -3.43 -7.94 14.86
N TRP A 121 -3.62 -6.67 15.24
CA TRP A 121 -3.29 -6.19 16.57
C TRP A 121 -4.28 -5.15 17.05
N ASN A 122 -4.35 -4.97 18.36
CA ASN A 122 -5.08 -3.86 18.96
C ASN A 122 -4.34 -2.56 18.66
N ALA A 123 -4.89 -1.78 17.74
CA ALA A 123 -4.29 -0.55 17.24
C ALA A 123 -4.93 0.69 17.87
N VAL A 124 -4.34 1.85 17.60
CA VAL A 124 -4.87 3.15 18.00
C VAL A 124 -5.06 3.99 16.75
N TYR A 125 -6.32 4.27 16.41
CA TYR A 125 -6.67 5.17 15.31
C TYR A 125 -6.16 6.59 15.59
N GLY A 126 -5.82 7.32 14.54
CA GLY A 126 -5.17 8.62 14.62
C GLY A 126 -3.66 8.57 14.91
N ARG A 127 -3.08 7.40 15.18
CA ARG A 127 -1.62 7.24 15.22
C ARG A 127 -1.06 6.91 13.84
N THR A 128 0.13 7.44 13.57
CA THR A 128 0.90 7.03 12.41
C THR A 128 1.57 5.70 12.69
N TYR A 129 1.43 4.79 11.73
CA TYR A 129 2.21 3.58 11.65
C TYR A 129 3.13 3.68 10.44
N ASP A 130 4.43 3.59 10.67
CA ASP A 130 5.42 3.50 9.61
C ASP A 130 5.45 2.06 9.09
N LEU A 131 5.03 1.87 7.84
CA LEU A 131 5.05 0.58 7.16
C LEU A 131 6.42 0.40 6.47
N GLU A 132 7.36 -0.20 7.18
CA GLU A 132 8.71 -0.50 6.70
C GLU A 132 8.71 -1.77 5.85
N VAL A 133 9.19 -1.65 4.62
CA VAL A 133 9.51 -2.77 3.73
C VAL A 133 11.01 -2.81 3.57
N LYS A 134 11.64 -3.88 4.03
CA LYS A 134 13.11 -3.95 4.12
C LYS A 134 13.66 -5.28 3.64
N ARG A 135 14.71 -5.21 2.83
CA ARG A 135 15.47 -6.37 2.40
C ARG A 135 16.44 -6.81 3.49
N ASN A 136 16.44 -8.10 3.80
CA ASN A 136 17.41 -8.75 4.66
C ASN A 136 18.24 -9.74 3.81
N GLY A 137 19.51 -9.41 3.57
CA GLY A 137 20.34 -10.18 2.64
C GLY A 137 19.95 -9.97 1.19
N SER A 138 19.99 -11.03 0.37
CA SER A 138 19.85 -10.91 -1.08
C SER A 138 18.43 -11.03 -1.60
N LEU A 139 17.50 -11.78 -1.00
CA LEU A 139 16.18 -11.98 -1.60
C LEU A 139 15.03 -11.97 -0.59
N LEU A 140 15.34 -12.02 0.70
CA LEU A 140 14.36 -11.98 1.77
C LEU A 140 13.92 -10.54 2.01
N TRP A 141 12.62 -10.31 2.03
CA TRP A 141 11.97 -9.05 2.34
C TRP A 141 11.09 -9.21 3.57
N VAL A 142 11.10 -8.19 4.42
CA VAL A 142 10.39 -8.16 5.69
C VAL A 142 9.49 -6.93 5.71
N GLY A 143 8.22 -7.13 6.06
CA GLY A 143 7.25 -6.08 6.31
C GLY A 143 7.07 -5.86 7.80
N THR A 144 7.17 -4.61 8.26
CA THR A 144 6.96 -4.24 9.66
C THR A 144 6.08 -3.00 9.76
N ALA A 145 5.07 -3.01 10.62
CA ALA A 145 4.37 -1.80 11.03
C ALA A 145 4.98 -1.26 12.34
N ILE A 146 5.32 0.02 12.38
CA ILE A 146 5.98 0.65 13.53
C ILE A 146 5.08 1.76 14.07
N ASP A 147 4.58 1.63 15.29
CA ASP A 147 3.85 2.71 15.97
C ASP A 147 4.85 3.85 16.28
N THR A 148 4.69 5.00 15.62
CA THR A 148 5.65 6.11 15.76
C THR A 148 5.61 6.80 17.12
N VAL A 149 4.53 6.58 17.90
CA VAL A 149 4.38 7.14 19.26
C VAL A 149 5.12 6.29 20.28
N THR A 150 5.07 4.96 20.14
CA THR A 150 5.63 4.02 21.13
C THR A 150 6.94 3.36 20.70
N GLY A 151 7.26 3.39 19.40
CA GLY A 151 8.35 2.63 18.79
C GLY A 151 8.08 1.12 18.70
N ALA A 152 6.88 0.67 19.06
CA ALA A 152 6.53 -0.75 18.99
C ALA A 152 6.57 -1.25 17.54
N ARG A 153 7.27 -2.37 17.31
CA ARG A 153 7.45 -2.99 16.00
C ARG A 153 6.56 -4.22 15.89
N ILE A 154 5.67 -4.22 14.92
CA ILE A 154 4.73 -5.30 14.62
C ILE A 154 5.19 -5.97 13.34
N HIS A 155 5.70 -7.19 13.47
CA HIS A 155 6.15 -7.99 12.34
C HIS A 155 4.95 -8.46 11.52
N LEU A 156 4.82 -7.97 10.28
CA LEU A 156 3.72 -8.34 9.38
C LEU A 156 4.00 -9.69 8.72
N GLY A 157 5.26 -9.95 8.40
CA GLY A 157 5.71 -11.20 7.81
C GLY A 157 6.98 -11.02 6.98
N SER A 158 7.42 -12.12 6.37
CA SER A 158 8.59 -12.14 5.50
C SER A 158 8.44 -13.13 4.35
N TYR A 159 8.93 -12.73 3.17
CA TYR A 159 8.94 -13.56 1.97
C TYR A 159 10.25 -13.40 1.20
N THR A 160 10.63 -14.44 0.46
CA THR A 160 11.79 -14.45 -0.41
C THR A 160 11.34 -14.35 -1.86
N LEU A 161 11.86 -13.35 -2.58
CA LEU A 161 11.65 -13.22 -4.02
C LEU A 161 12.47 -14.25 -4.81
N PRO A 162 12.05 -14.61 -6.04
CA PRO A 162 12.85 -15.48 -6.90
C PRO A 162 14.20 -14.84 -7.27
N ALA A 163 15.17 -15.68 -7.63
CA ALA A 163 16.45 -15.21 -8.13
C ALA A 163 16.30 -14.29 -9.35
N GLY A 164 17.12 -13.23 -9.41
CA GLY A 164 17.07 -12.21 -10.46
C GLY A 164 16.26 -10.96 -10.09
N ALA A 165 15.37 -11.06 -9.08
CA ALA A 165 14.66 -9.89 -8.55
C ALA A 165 15.62 -8.90 -7.88
N GLY A 166 15.45 -7.63 -8.20
CA GLY A 166 16.21 -6.51 -7.64
C GLY A 166 15.56 -5.87 -6.42
N GLY A 167 16.00 -4.66 -6.11
CA GLY A 167 15.44 -3.79 -5.08
C GLY A 167 14.14 -3.11 -5.52
N ILE A 168 13.61 -2.26 -4.65
CA ILE A 168 12.38 -1.51 -4.90
C ILE A 168 12.60 -0.39 -5.91
N GLN A 169 11.68 -0.25 -6.86
CA GLN A 169 11.69 0.80 -7.88
C GLN A 169 11.40 2.18 -7.29
N SER A 170 11.66 3.23 -8.09
CA SER A 170 11.56 4.63 -7.64
C SER A 170 10.14 5.18 -7.51
N SER A 171 9.12 4.43 -7.90
CA SER A 171 7.74 4.92 -7.89
C SER A 171 6.75 3.78 -7.98
N GLN A 172 5.59 3.96 -7.35
CA GLN A 172 4.42 3.12 -7.57
C GLN A 172 3.13 3.83 -7.15
N SER A 173 2.00 3.14 -7.34
CA SER A 173 0.68 3.60 -6.93
C SER A 173 0.37 3.23 -5.47
N GLY A 174 -0.57 3.94 -4.86
CA GLY A 174 -1.23 3.60 -3.59
C GLY A 174 -2.72 3.92 -3.69
N TYR A 175 -3.57 3.22 -2.93
CA TYR A 175 -5.03 3.38 -3.03
C TYR A 175 -5.74 2.97 -1.73
N PRO A 176 -6.85 3.64 -1.38
CA PRO A 176 -7.94 3.01 -0.63
C PRO A 176 -8.77 2.06 -1.52
N TRP A 177 -8.88 0.80 -1.10
CA TRP A 177 -9.78 -0.21 -1.66
C TRP A 177 -11.02 -0.40 -0.81
N ASN A 178 -12.16 -0.63 -1.47
CA ASN A 178 -13.41 -1.08 -0.88
C ASN A 178 -13.89 -2.36 -1.57
N GLY A 179 -14.59 -3.22 -0.82
CA GLY A 179 -15.15 -4.49 -1.31
C GLY A 179 -16.19 -4.42 -2.43
N GLY A 180 -16.53 -3.24 -2.96
CA GLY A 180 -17.21 -3.07 -4.24
C GLY A 180 -18.68 -3.52 -4.36
N GLU A 181 -19.36 -3.85 -3.27
CA GLU A 181 -20.73 -4.40 -3.31
C GLU A 181 -21.64 -3.68 -2.30
N PRO A 182 -22.95 -3.40 -2.58
CA PRO A 182 -23.78 -3.75 -3.75
C PRO A 182 -24.04 -2.56 -4.74
N PRO A 183 -24.88 -2.70 -5.79
CA PRO A 183 -25.30 -1.55 -6.63
C PRO A 183 -25.86 -0.39 -5.80
N ASN A 184 -25.52 0.85 -6.16
CA ASN A 184 -25.69 2.09 -5.36
C ASN A 184 -24.77 2.22 -4.11
N HIS A 185 -23.70 1.43 -4.00
CA HIS A 185 -22.77 1.53 -2.87
C HIS A 185 -22.19 2.94 -2.69
N CYS A 186 -22.00 3.73 -3.76
CA CYS A 186 -21.42 5.08 -3.68
C CYS A 186 -22.14 5.97 -2.66
N ALA A 187 -23.47 5.88 -2.58
CA ALA A 187 -24.30 6.63 -1.66
C ALA A 187 -24.37 6.04 -0.24
N ARG A 188 -23.60 4.98 0.05
CA ARG A 188 -23.53 4.28 1.34
C ARG A 188 -22.10 4.13 1.84
N LEU A 189 -21.13 4.73 1.17
CA LEU A 189 -19.73 4.57 1.53
C LEU A 189 -19.46 5.27 2.86
N PRO A 190 -19.01 4.51 3.87
CA PRO A 190 -18.64 5.08 5.14
C PRO A 190 -17.48 6.04 4.96
N TYR A 191 -17.56 7.14 5.70
CA TYR A 191 -16.51 8.14 5.69
C TYR A 191 -15.19 7.58 6.22
N GLN A 192 -14.16 7.79 5.42
CA GLN A 192 -12.78 7.45 5.73
C GLN A 192 -11.92 8.70 5.56
N GLU A 193 -10.98 8.88 6.47
CA GLU A 193 -10.00 9.95 6.50
C GLU A 193 -8.64 9.34 6.85
N THR A 194 -7.72 9.44 5.90
CA THR A 194 -6.41 8.80 5.99
C THR A 194 -5.31 9.74 5.54
N LEU A 195 -4.17 9.65 6.18
CA LEU A 195 -2.99 10.44 5.85
C LEU A 195 -1.90 9.51 5.32
N PHE A 196 -1.46 9.78 4.10
CA PHE A 196 -0.33 9.11 3.47
C PHE A 196 0.87 10.05 3.51
N GLY A 197 1.88 9.72 4.32
CA GLY A 197 3.12 10.48 4.40
C GLY A 197 3.97 10.35 3.15
N HIS A 198 4.97 11.22 3.02
CA HIS A 198 6.04 11.00 2.03
C HIS A 198 6.80 9.71 2.38
N PRO A 199 7.04 8.80 1.41
CA PRO A 199 7.87 7.65 1.69
C PRO A 199 9.29 8.10 2.01
N HIS A 200 10.02 7.28 2.74
CA HIS A 200 11.43 7.52 3.01
C HIS A 200 12.23 6.23 2.95
N THR A 201 13.54 6.35 2.76
CA THR A 201 14.47 5.22 2.64
C THR A 201 15.78 5.60 3.29
N THR A 202 16.55 4.59 3.72
CA THR A 202 17.91 4.79 4.23
C THR A 202 18.91 5.16 3.15
N HIS A 203 18.55 5.04 1.86
CA HIS A 203 19.44 5.42 0.77
C HIS A 203 19.73 6.93 0.78
N LEU A 204 21.03 7.27 0.78
CA LEU A 204 21.49 8.63 0.99
C LEU A 204 20.96 9.59 -0.08
N ARG A 205 20.50 10.77 0.36
CA ARG A 205 20.00 11.86 -0.49
C ARG A 205 18.76 11.52 -1.32
N SER A 206 18.12 10.40 -1.04
CA SER A 206 16.81 10.09 -1.58
C SER A 206 15.74 10.93 -0.91
N VAL A 207 14.85 11.52 -1.71
CA VAL A 207 13.70 12.28 -1.23
C VAL A 207 12.45 11.61 -1.77
N GLY A 208 11.57 11.19 -0.85
CA GLY A 208 10.27 10.67 -1.24
C GLY A 208 9.21 11.75 -1.36
N THR A 209 8.23 11.52 -2.22
CA THR A 209 7.09 12.40 -2.41
C THR A 209 5.84 11.58 -2.63
N GLN A 210 4.74 12.02 -2.02
CA GLN A 210 3.40 11.45 -2.18
C GLN A 210 2.59 12.43 -3.01
N SER A 211 1.95 11.95 -4.07
CA SER A 211 1.06 12.76 -4.90
C SER A 211 -0.26 12.99 -4.17
N LEU A 212 -0.98 14.05 -4.57
CA LEU A 212 -2.40 14.16 -4.27
C LEU A 212 -3.12 12.91 -4.79
N ALA A 213 -4.18 12.50 -4.10
CA ALA A 213 -5.04 11.46 -4.62
C ALA A 213 -5.96 12.00 -5.73
N TYR A 214 -6.58 11.08 -6.45
CA TYR A 214 -7.60 11.35 -7.44
C TYR A 214 -8.68 10.27 -7.32
N GLU A 215 -9.93 10.63 -7.59
CA GLU A 215 -11.01 9.64 -7.67
C GLU A 215 -10.86 8.76 -8.92
N TYR A 216 -11.21 7.49 -8.82
CA TYR A 216 -11.36 6.61 -9.97
C TYR A 216 -12.46 5.57 -9.72
N GLY A 217 -12.79 4.80 -10.76
CA GLY A 217 -13.85 3.80 -10.68
C GLY A 217 -15.24 4.38 -10.93
N ASP A 218 -16.26 3.74 -10.36
CA ASP A 218 -17.68 4.03 -10.63
C ASP A 218 -18.30 5.09 -9.71
N CYS A 219 -17.61 5.50 -8.64
CA CYS A 219 -18.09 6.55 -7.72
C CYS A 219 -17.47 7.94 -7.93
N VAL A 220 -16.76 8.17 -9.04
CA VAL A 220 -16.15 9.47 -9.34
C VAL A 220 -17.21 10.57 -9.31
N GLY A 221 -16.97 11.64 -8.54
CA GLY A 221 -17.88 12.77 -8.37
C GLY A 221 -19.16 12.45 -7.57
N GLN A 222 -19.28 11.25 -7.02
CA GLN A 222 -20.46 10.80 -6.27
C GLN A 222 -20.20 10.60 -4.78
N ILE A 223 -18.97 10.79 -4.31
CA ILE A 223 -18.60 10.73 -2.89
C ILE A 223 -18.06 12.07 -2.41
N ALA A 224 -18.04 12.30 -1.09
CA ALA A 224 -17.40 13.49 -0.53
C ALA A 224 -15.86 13.34 -0.51
N PHE A 225 -15.27 13.09 -1.67
CA PHE A 225 -13.83 13.00 -1.84
C PHE A 225 -13.17 14.35 -1.55
N LYS A 226 -12.09 14.31 -0.78
CA LYS A 226 -11.21 15.45 -0.56
C LYS A 226 -9.78 14.96 -0.51
N THR A 227 -8.88 15.71 -1.13
CA THR A 227 -7.45 15.50 -1.01
C THR A 227 -6.74 16.83 -0.81
N GLU A 228 -5.73 16.85 0.06
CA GLU A 228 -4.92 18.05 0.27
C GLU A 228 -3.50 17.70 0.72
N LYS A 229 -2.57 18.62 0.45
CA LYS A 229 -1.18 18.48 0.93
C LYS A 229 -1.13 18.80 2.41
N LEU A 230 -0.41 17.99 3.16
CA LEU A 230 -0.14 18.23 4.57
C LEU A 230 1.05 19.18 4.74
N PHE A 231 0.95 20.12 5.68
CA PHE A 231 2.06 21.02 6.02
C PHE A 231 3.32 20.25 6.47
N VAL A 232 3.11 19.13 7.16
CA VAL A 232 4.18 18.24 7.66
C VAL A 232 4.74 17.29 6.60
N GLY A 233 4.27 17.39 5.35
CA GLY A 233 4.59 16.47 4.26
C GLY A 233 3.60 15.31 4.15
N GLY A 234 3.36 14.86 2.92
CA GLY A 234 2.33 13.87 2.59
C GLY A 234 0.99 14.49 2.16
N VAL A 235 -0.05 13.66 2.19
CA VAL A 235 -1.38 13.97 1.67
C VAL A 235 -2.46 13.39 2.57
N GLU A 236 -3.51 14.18 2.83
CA GLU A 236 -4.79 13.73 3.36
C GLU A 236 -5.67 13.22 2.22
N ASN A 237 -6.31 12.07 2.45
CA ASN A 237 -7.25 11.44 1.54
C ASN A 237 -8.53 11.09 2.30
N ASN A 238 -9.63 11.71 1.87
CA ASN A 238 -10.96 11.47 2.41
C ASN A 238 -11.84 10.84 1.34
N CYS A 239 -12.60 9.82 1.72
CA CYS A 239 -13.51 9.09 0.83
C CYS A 239 -14.82 8.77 1.58
N GLY A 240 -15.95 8.70 0.88
CA GLY A 240 -17.27 8.42 1.46
C GLY A 240 -17.96 9.64 2.07
N PHE A 241 -19.07 9.45 2.79
CA PHE A 241 -19.91 10.53 3.33
C PHE A 241 -19.99 10.52 4.87
N LYS A 242 -19.87 11.71 5.48
CA LYS A 242 -20.00 11.86 6.93
C LYS A 242 -21.39 11.41 7.39
N GLY A 243 -21.44 10.53 8.39
CA GLY A 243 -22.69 10.03 8.99
C GLY A 243 -23.26 8.78 8.34
N GLN A 244 -22.61 8.24 7.30
CA GLN A 244 -22.94 6.93 6.75
C GLN A 244 -22.10 5.85 7.43
N THR A 245 -22.75 4.75 7.81
CA THR A 245 -22.10 3.56 8.35
C THR A 245 -22.05 2.46 7.30
N GLY A 246 -20.91 1.80 7.15
CA GLY A 246 -20.76 0.65 6.27
C GLY A 246 -21.47 -0.56 6.87
N LEU A 247 -22.78 -0.65 6.66
CA LEU A 247 -23.61 -1.82 6.98
C LEU A 247 -23.60 -2.82 5.84
#